data_AF-A0A8S4NVP7-F1
#
_entry.id   AF-A0A8S4NVP7-F1
#
_cell.length_a   1.000
_cell.length_b   1.000
_cell.length_c   1.000
_cell.angle_alpha   90.00
_cell.angle_beta   90.00
_cell.angle_gamma   90.00
#
_symmetry.space_group_name_H-M   'P 1'
#
loop_
_entity.id
_entity.type
_entity.pdbx_description
1 polymer ?
#
loop_
_entity_poly.entity_id
_entity_poly.type
_entity_poly.pdbx_seq_one_letter_code
_entity_poly.pdbx_strand_id
1 'polypeptide(L)'
;MKLLSDGFPFNDLVTHFAMENKWNKVMIISDLGFDDLAKHLEDTLIRSNVTVSNVYIVEDVDDPSEILTAIKESGVRIIVFQVYPIMYYKLSCEAYRQNMHVPGYVWIDNRHHSQSVKDYFELYSDVNCTWDEILTSVEGMFATSPISYLELFPNTITIGGKSVKTLSEIGGIKGDAARLYGYDAIWSMALTMNNTIKRIEPQTLDEFTYKHKNYTDIFLEEMKNLSFTGATGPVEFSAEGSRMEKLVLRQVRNGTHVPVGIYDGTTQILDLLKSPEYMWEPFGNTIPSSKPRLEHTYLRVSRVLFGIYVTISVVGIAICLIDLILMLIYRSHRLHPGCLYLAIH
;
A
#
# COMPACT_ATOMS: atom_id res chain seq x y z
N MET A 1 9.42 2.39 -17.04
CA MET A 1 10.83 2.53 -16.61
C MET A 1 11.17 1.19 -15.97
N LYS A 2 12.17 0.46 -16.48
CA LYS A 2 12.58 -0.82 -15.88
C LYS A 2 13.19 -0.49 -14.51
N LEU A 3 12.55 -0.89 -13.43
CA LEU A 3 13.18 -0.89 -12.10
C LEU A 3 14.28 -1.96 -12.16
N LEU A 4 15.34 -1.86 -11.38
CA LEU A 4 16.25 -3.00 -11.22
C LEU A 4 15.67 -3.82 -10.07
N SER A 5 15.38 -5.10 -10.30
CA SER A 5 14.86 -6.01 -9.27
C SER A 5 16.02 -6.36 -8.34
N ASP A 6 16.28 -5.51 -7.34
CA ASP A 6 17.42 -5.61 -6.42
C ASP A 6 17.14 -6.58 -5.25
N GLY A 7 16.33 -7.62 -5.46
CA GLY A 7 16.09 -8.71 -4.50
C GLY A 7 14.86 -8.57 -3.59
N PHE A 8 14.03 -7.54 -3.76
CA PHE A 8 12.80 -7.34 -2.98
C PHE A 8 11.53 -7.24 -3.86
N PRO A 9 11.09 -8.36 -4.47
CA PRO A 9 10.03 -8.34 -5.49
C PRO A 9 8.68 -7.82 -4.95
N PHE A 10 8.43 -7.96 -3.64
CA PHE A 10 7.22 -7.43 -2.99
C PHE A 10 7.16 -5.90 -3.06
N ASN A 11 8.30 -5.22 -2.84
CA ASN A 11 8.38 -3.76 -2.91
C ASN A 11 8.21 -3.25 -4.34
N ASP A 12 8.75 -3.98 -5.32
CA ASP A 12 8.58 -3.66 -6.73
C ASP A 12 7.11 -3.77 -7.14
N LEU A 13 6.41 -4.82 -6.72
CA LEU A 13 4.97 -4.98 -6.96
C LEU A 13 4.19 -3.79 -6.38
N VAL A 14 4.42 -3.45 -5.11
CA VAL A 14 3.72 -2.33 -4.45
C VAL A 14 3.97 -1.01 -5.19
N THR A 15 5.21 -0.80 -5.65
CA THR A 15 5.57 0.39 -6.44
C THR A 15 4.79 0.44 -7.76
N HIS A 16 4.77 -0.65 -8.52
CA HIS A 16 4.01 -0.72 -9.78
C HIS A 16 2.51 -0.51 -9.55
N PHE A 17 1.96 -1.14 -8.51
CA PHE A 17 0.55 -0.97 -8.17
C PHE A 17 0.21 0.48 -7.80
N ALA A 18 1.10 1.18 -7.09
CA ALA A 18 0.92 2.60 -6.79
C ALA A 18 0.95 3.46 -8.06
N MET A 19 1.84 3.14 -9.01
CA MET A 19 1.93 3.84 -10.30
C MET A 19 0.68 3.64 -11.15
N GLU A 20 0.16 2.42 -11.25
CA GLU A 20 -1.07 2.11 -11.99
C GLU A 20 -2.28 2.89 -11.47
N ASN A 21 -2.39 3.03 -10.15
CA ASN A 21 -3.45 3.79 -9.49
C ASN A 21 -3.17 5.31 -9.43
N LYS A 22 -2.05 5.77 -9.99
CA LYS A 22 -1.61 7.19 -10.02
C LYS A 22 -1.49 7.80 -8.62
N TRP A 23 -1.12 7.00 -7.63
CA TRP A 23 -0.83 7.49 -6.29
C TRP A 23 0.53 8.19 -6.28
N ASN A 24 0.58 9.38 -5.70
CA ASN A 24 1.80 10.20 -5.65
C ASN A 24 2.31 10.50 -4.24
N LYS A 25 1.60 10.04 -3.21
CA LYS A 25 1.94 10.26 -1.80
C LYS A 25 1.58 9.03 -0.98
N VAL A 26 2.54 8.48 -0.27
CA VAL A 26 2.43 7.21 0.48
C VAL A 26 3.10 7.37 1.85
N MET A 27 2.68 6.55 2.81
CA MET A 27 3.34 6.36 4.10
C MET A 27 3.70 4.89 4.29
N ILE A 28 4.81 4.64 4.99
CA ILE A 28 5.30 3.30 5.28
C ILE A 28 5.28 3.10 6.80
N ILE A 29 4.77 1.95 7.25
CA ILE A 29 4.90 1.46 8.63
C ILE A 29 5.65 0.15 8.57
N SER A 30 6.70 -0.02 9.35
CA SER A 30 7.54 -1.21 9.31
C SER A 30 7.91 -1.63 10.71
N ASP A 31 7.97 -2.92 10.98
CA ASP A 31 8.53 -3.37 12.26
C ASP A 31 10.05 -3.22 12.28
N LEU A 32 10.58 -3.11 13.49
CA LEU A 32 12.01 -3.21 13.76
C LEU A 32 12.56 -4.53 13.19
N GLY A 33 13.64 -4.46 12.42
CA GLY A 33 14.23 -5.60 11.71
C GLY A 33 13.80 -5.73 10.25
N PHE A 34 12.85 -4.92 9.79
CA PHE A 34 12.52 -4.74 8.37
C PHE A 34 13.05 -3.41 7.82
N ASP A 35 14.02 -2.78 8.48
CA ASP A 35 14.59 -1.47 8.11
C ASP A 35 15.11 -1.42 6.67
N ASP A 36 15.87 -2.43 6.25
CA ASP A 36 16.39 -2.52 4.88
C ASP A 36 15.27 -2.70 3.84
N LEU A 37 14.20 -3.41 4.21
CA LEU A 37 13.02 -3.62 3.37
C LEU A 37 12.22 -2.32 3.22
N ALA A 38 12.05 -1.57 4.31
CA ALA A 38 11.37 -0.28 4.31
C ALA A 38 12.16 0.75 3.49
N LYS A 39 13.48 0.79 3.68
CA LYS A 39 14.38 1.66 2.92
C LYS A 39 14.37 1.34 1.43
N HIS A 40 14.42 0.06 1.06
CA HIS A 40 14.31 -0.33 -0.35
C HIS A 40 12.98 0.11 -0.97
N LEU A 41 11.87 -0.03 -0.25
CA LEU A 41 10.56 0.43 -0.72
C LEU A 41 10.55 1.96 -0.89
N GLU A 42 11.09 2.69 0.08
CA GLU A 42 11.22 4.14 0.02
C GLU A 42 12.00 4.58 -1.22
N ASP A 43 13.19 4.03 -1.43
CA ASP A 43 14.04 4.34 -2.59
C ASP A 43 13.32 4.04 -3.92
N THR A 44 12.59 2.94 -4.00
CA THR A 44 11.91 2.49 -5.22
C THR A 44 10.69 3.35 -5.54
N LEU A 45 9.94 3.78 -4.53
CA LEU A 45 8.83 4.73 -4.68
C LEU A 45 9.34 6.11 -5.11
N ILE A 46 10.41 6.62 -4.47
CA ILE A 46 11.02 7.92 -4.81
C ILE A 46 11.53 7.93 -6.25
N ARG A 47 12.25 6.86 -6.68
CA ARG A 47 12.71 6.69 -8.07
C ARG A 47 11.56 6.69 -9.08
N SER A 48 10.36 6.32 -8.63
CA SER A 48 9.14 6.26 -9.45
C SER A 48 8.28 7.54 -9.37
N ASN A 49 8.82 8.64 -8.83
CA ASN A 49 8.12 9.92 -8.60
C ASN A 49 6.92 9.82 -7.63
N VAL A 50 6.97 8.89 -6.67
CA VAL A 50 6.02 8.79 -5.57
C VAL A 50 6.66 9.34 -4.30
N THR A 51 6.04 10.33 -3.68
CA THR A 51 6.57 10.92 -2.43
C THR A 51 6.26 10.00 -1.24
N VAL A 52 7.30 9.56 -0.54
CA VAL A 52 7.16 8.95 0.79
C VAL A 52 7.16 10.06 1.82
N SER A 53 6.08 10.15 2.59
CA SER A 53 5.89 11.28 3.52
C SER A 53 6.60 11.07 4.83
N ASN A 54 6.60 9.82 5.29
CA ASN A 54 7.31 9.37 6.46
C ASN A 54 7.41 7.84 6.42
N VAL A 55 8.40 7.31 7.16
CA VAL A 55 8.56 5.89 7.45
C VAL A 55 8.53 5.74 8.97
N TYR A 56 7.55 5.02 9.48
CA TYR A 56 7.42 4.71 10.91
C TYR A 56 8.01 3.33 11.17
N ILE A 57 8.99 3.25 12.07
CA ILE A 57 9.49 1.97 12.58
C ILE A 57 8.83 1.71 13.94
N VAL A 58 8.23 0.53 14.10
CA VAL A 58 7.45 0.16 15.29
C VAL A 58 7.92 -1.17 15.87
N GLU A 59 7.58 -1.42 17.13
CA GLU A 59 7.78 -2.70 17.79
C GLU A 59 6.44 -3.33 18.19
N ASP A 60 6.39 -4.65 18.32
CA ASP A 60 5.18 -5.40 18.69
C ASP A 60 4.53 -4.92 20.00
N VAL A 61 5.29 -4.30 20.89
CA VAL A 61 4.80 -3.76 22.18
C VAL A 61 4.13 -2.40 22.06
N ASP A 62 4.31 -1.70 20.95
CA ASP A 62 3.84 -0.33 20.78
C ASP A 62 2.30 -0.26 20.64
N ASP A 63 1.77 0.91 21.02
CA ASP A 63 0.40 1.32 20.73
C ASP A 63 0.38 2.15 19.43
N PRO A 64 -0.28 1.68 18.35
CA PRO A 64 -0.29 2.37 17.07
C PRO A 64 -1.14 3.66 17.05
N SER A 65 -1.86 3.99 18.14
CA SER A 65 -2.82 5.11 18.19
C SER A 65 -2.21 6.46 17.79
N GLU A 66 -1.03 6.80 18.33
CA GLU A 66 -0.35 8.07 18.04
C GLU A 66 0.14 8.13 16.59
N ILE A 67 0.65 7.00 16.07
CA ILE A 67 1.13 6.87 14.70
C ILE A 67 -0.04 7.08 13.72
N LEU A 68 -1.16 6.40 13.93
CA LEU A 68 -2.34 6.54 13.08
C LEU A 68 -2.94 7.94 13.15
N THR A 69 -2.91 8.57 14.33
CA THR A 69 -3.32 9.97 14.50
C THR A 69 -2.43 10.89 13.64
N ALA A 70 -1.11 10.74 13.71
CA ALA A 70 -0.17 11.52 12.91
C ALA A 70 -0.36 11.29 11.39
N ILE A 71 -0.59 10.04 10.97
CA ILE A 71 -0.90 9.70 9.58
C ILE A 71 -2.18 10.42 9.13
N LYS A 72 -3.25 10.35 9.92
CA LYS A 72 -4.53 10.98 9.64
C LYS A 72 -4.41 12.50 9.51
N GLU A 73 -3.65 13.15 10.39
CA GLU A 73 -3.39 14.59 10.34
C GLU A 73 -2.55 15.01 9.13
N SER A 74 -1.62 14.15 8.67
CA SER A 74 -0.81 14.41 7.48
C SER A 74 -1.61 14.43 6.17
N GLY A 75 -2.83 13.89 6.19
CA GLY A 75 -3.73 13.74 5.04
C GLY A 75 -3.29 12.69 4.02
N VAL A 76 -2.31 11.84 4.32
CA VAL A 76 -1.91 10.71 3.47
C VAL A 76 -2.94 9.60 3.59
N ARG A 77 -3.32 9.00 2.45
CA ARG A 77 -4.36 7.97 2.39
C ARG A 77 -3.89 6.60 1.92
N ILE A 78 -2.68 6.50 1.40
CA ILE A 78 -2.08 5.23 0.96
C ILE A 78 -1.01 4.84 1.97
N ILE A 79 -1.21 3.70 2.63
CA ILE A 79 -0.37 3.23 3.71
C ILE A 79 0.09 1.83 3.35
N VAL A 80 1.41 1.65 3.31
CA VAL A 80 2.04 0.34 3.11
C VAL A 80 2.58 -0.10 4.46
N PHE A 81 2.32 -1.34 4.86
CA PHE A 81 2.94 -1.88 6.07
C PHE A 81 3.72 -3.16 5.81
N GLN A 82 4.78 -3.31 6.60
CA GLN A 82 5.74 -4.40 6.61
C GLN A 82 5.91 -4.85 8.07
N VAL A 83 4.91 -5.57 8.58
CA VAL A 83 4.81 -5.86 10.01
C VAL A 83 4.50 -7.34 10.25
N TYR A 84 4.78 -7.82 11.45
CA TYR A 84 4.41 -9.11 11.96
C TYR A 84 2.89 -9.17 12.22
N PRO A 85 2.31 -10.38 12.28
CA PRO A 85 0.86 -10.52 12.36
C PRO A 85 0.24 -9.86 13.60
N ILE A 86 0.92 -9.80 14.75
CA ILE A 86 0.38 -9.12 15.94
C ILE A 86 0.18 -7.62 15.68
N MET A 87 1.20 -6.94 15.14
CA MET A 87 1.13 -5.52 14.81
C MET A 87 0.13 -5.26 13.66
N TYR A 88 0.00 -6.17 12.69
CA TYR A 88 -1.06 -6.12 11.68
C TYR A 88 -2.45 -5.99 12.31
N TYR A 89 -2.79 -6.83 13.30
CA TYR A 89 -4.10 -6.78 13.95
C TYR A 89 -4.26 -5.56 14.87
N LYS A 90 -3.20 -5.12 15.54
CA LYS A 90 -3.21 -3.87 16.33
C LYS A 90 -3.49 -2.64 15.44
N LEU A 91 -2.77 -2.52 14.33
CA LEU A 91 -2.98 -1.46 13.33
C LEU A 91 -4.38 -1.53 12.74
N SER A 92 -4.87 -2.73 12.42
CA SER A 92 -6.22 -2.93 11.88
C SER A 92 -7.31 -2.54 12.89
N CYS A 93 -7.13 -2.89 14.17
CA CYS A 93 -8.05 -2.50 15.24
C CYS A 93 -8.11 -0.98 15.42
N GLU A 94 -6.95 -0.33 15.43
CA GLU A 94 -6.88 1.11 15.61
C GLU A 94 -7.36 1.87 14.35
N ALA A 95 -7.11 1.32 13.16
CA ALA A 95 -7.65 1.83 11.91
C ALA A 95 -9.20 1.79 11.90
N TYR A 96 -9.82 0.75 12.47
CA TYR A 96 -11.27 0.72 12.68
C TYR A 96 -11.74 1.87 13.58
N ARG A 97 -11.12 2.04 14.75
CA ARG A 97 -11.49 3.08 15.72
C ARG A 97 -11.35 4.50 15.16
N GLN A 98 -10.36 4.72 14.31
CA GLN A 98 -10.12 6.02 13.68
C GLN A 98 -10.84 6.19 12.33
N ASN A 99 -11.64 5.21 11.89
CA ASN A 99 -12.32 5.19 10.58
C ASN A 99 -11.34 5.38 9.40
N MET A 100 -10.17 4.74 9.52
CA MET A 100 -9.09 4.74 8.55
C MET A 100 -9.13 3.47 7.71
N HIS A 101 -10.19 3.25 6.96
CA HIS A 101 -10.30 2.12 6.03
C HIS A 101 -10.93 2.59 4.72
N VAL A 102 -11.15 1.68 3.78
CA VAL A 102 -11.83 2.01 2.52
C VAL A 102 -13.22 2.61 2.81
N PRO A 103 -13.69 3.57 1.97
CA PRO A 103 -13.03 4.15 0.80
C PRO A 103 -12.11 5.35 1.13
N GLY A 104 -11.91 5.67 2.40
CA GLY A 104 -11.08 6.83 2.80
C GLY A 104 -9.58 6.58 2.65
N TYR A 105 -9.16 5.34 2.94
CA TYR A 105 -7.76 4.90 3.01
C TYR A 105 -7.57 3.59 2.26
N VAL A 106 -6.36 3.39 1.73
CA VAL A 106 -5.91 2.13 1.16
C VAL A 106 -4.73 1.63 1.97
N TRP A 107 -4.85 0.39 2.43
CA TRP A 107 -3.78 -0.29 3.13
C TRP A 107 -3.25 -1.43 2.27
N ILE A 108 -1.92 -1.58 2.27
CA ILE A 108 -1.21 -2.57 1.48
C ILE A 108 -0.24 -3.30 2.41
N ASP A 109 -0.54 -4.57 2.64
CA ASP A 109 0.32 -5.52 3.31
C ASP A 109 1.37 -6.06 2.33
N ASN A 110 2.64 -5.80 2.62
CA ASN A 110 3.77 -6.34 1.87
C ASN A 110 3.86 -7.88 1.95
N ARG A 111 3.21 -8.53 2.93
CA ARG A 111 3.30 -9.98 3.08
C ARG A 111 2.03 -10.60 3.66
N HIS A 112 1.27 -11.23 2.78
CA HIS A 112 0.17 -12.11 3.14
C HIS A 112 0.59 -13.23 4.12
N HIS A 113 -0.13 -13.36 5.24
CA HIS A 113 0.13 -14.36 6.27
C HIS A 113 -0.67 -15.66 6.09
N SER A 114 -1.95 -15.57 5.70
CA SER A 114 -2.88 -16.72 5.62
C SER A 114 -4.05 -16.44 4.69
N GLN A 115 -4.60 -17.51 4.08
CA GLN A 115 -5.72 -17.41 3.14
C GLN A 115 -6.93 -16.64 3.71
N SER A 116 -7.26 -16.85 4.99
CA SER A 116 -8.26 -16.08 5.72
C SER A 116 -7.58 -15.17 6.75
N VAL A 117 -8.09 -13.94 6.87
CA VAL A 117 -7.62 -12.96 7.87
C VAL A 117 -7.99 -13.43 9.29
N LYS A 118 -8.93 -14.37 9.44
CA LYS A 118 -9.34 -14.91 10.73
C LYS A 118 -8.36 -15.96 11.27
N ASP A 119 -7.56 -16.60 10.42
CA ASP A 119 -6.83 -17.83 10.75
C ASP A 119 -5.83 -17.66 11.91
N TYR A 120 -5.28 -16.45 12.07
CA TYR A 120 -4.38 -16.12 13.17
C TYR A 120 -4.97 -15.13 14.19
N PHE A 121 -6.13 -14.53 13.89
CA PHE A 121 -6.72 -13.51 14.76
C PHE A 121 -6.97 -14.05 16.19
N GLU A 122 -7.47 -15.29 16.29
CA GLU A 122 -7.76 -15.93 17.58
C GLU A 122 -6.49 -16.25 18.41
N LEU A 123 -5.29 -16.21 17.80
CA LEU A 123 -4.02 -16.41 18.51
C LEU A 123 -3.54 -15.15 19.24
N TYR A 124 -4.11 -13.98 18.93
CA TYR A 124 -3.65 -12.69 19.44
C TYR A 124 -4.66 -12.08 20.41
N SER A 125 -4.70 -12.62 21.63
CA SER A 125 -5.59 -12.16 22.71
C SER A 125 -5.40 -10.71 23.14
N ASP A 126 -4.25 -10.12 22.83
CA ASP A 126 -3.87 -8.77 23.26
C ASP A 126 -4.49 -7.68 22.38
N VAL A 127 -5.17 -8.05 21.30
CA VAL A 127 -5.86 -7.11 20.41
C VAL A 127 -7.28 -6.87 20.94
N ASN A 128 -7.53 -5.68 21.48
CA ASN A 128 -8.81 -5.30 22.06
C ASN A 128 -9.84 -4.83 20.99
N CYS A 129 -10.07 -5.66 19.98
CA CYS A 129 -11.14 -5.52 18.99
C CYS A 129 -11.86 -6.85 18.80
N THR A 130 -13.12 -6.80 18.44
CA THR A 130 -13.89 -7.97 18.00
C THR A 130 -13.55 -8.32 16.55
N TRP A 131 -13.88 -9.54 16.13
CA TRP A 131 -13.68 -9.95 14.74
C TRP A 131 -14.42 -9.06 13.73
N ASP A 132 -15.64 -8.61 14.04
CA ASP A 132 -16.41 -7.76 13.12
C ASP A 132 -15.75 -6.38 12.94
N GLU A 133 -15.11 -5.86 13.99
CA GLU A 133 -14.35 -4.60 13.92
C GLU A 133 -13.10 -4.76 13.06
N ILE A 134 -12.35 -5.85 13.23
CA ILE A 134 -11.20 -6.19 12.37
C ILE A 134 -11.64 -6.40 10.92
N LEU A 135 -12.69 -7.20 10.70
CA LEU A 135 -13.22 -7.45 9.37
C LEU A 135 -13.59 -6.14 8.67
N THR A 136 -14.21 -5.20 9.39
CA THR A 136 -14.59 -3.90 8.85
C THR A 136 -13.37 -3.08 8.39
N SER A 137 -12.27 -3.06 9.16
CA SER A 137 -11.09 -2.28 8.77
C SER A 137 -10.26 -2.94 7.69
N VAL A 138 -10.15 -4.27 7.70
CA VAL A 138 -9.34 -5.03 6.74
C VAL A 138 -10.02 -5.27 5.41
N GLU A 139 -11.34 -5.09 5.31
CA GLU A 139 -12.08 -5.24 4.06
C GLU A 139 -11.52 -4.27 2.99
N GLY A 140 -11.19 -4.81 1.82
CA GLY A 140 -10.61 -4.02 0.72
C GLY A 140 -9.13 -3.69 0.84
N MET A 141 -8.46 -4.07 1.94
CA MET A 141 -7.00 -4.02 2.02
C MET A 141 -6.37 -4.93 0.97
N PHE A 142 -5.19 -4.54 0.52
CA PHE A 142 -4.39 -5.35 -0.39
C PHE A 142 -3.30 -6.09 0.38
N ALA A 143 -2.92 -7.26 -0.11
CA ALA A 143 -1.78 -8.00 0.39
C ALA A 143 -1.01 -8.64 -0.76
N THR A 144 0.30 -8.77 -0.63
CA THR A 144 1.13 -9.45 -1.62
C THR A 144 1.58 -10.82 -1.13
N SER A 145 1.57 -11.82 -2.01
CA SER A 145 2.01 -13.19 -1.69
C SER A 145 2.86 -13.79 -2.81
N PRO A 146 3.74 -14.76 -2.50
CA PRO A 146 4.19 -15.76 -3.46
C PRO A 146 3.05 -16.32 -4.30
N ILE A 147 3.32 -16.67 -5.55
CA ILE A 147 2.31 -17.28 -6.40
C ILE A 147 2.07 -18.74 -6.00
N SER A 148 0.81 -19.10 -5.78
CA SER A 148 0.43 -20.49 -5.54
C SER A 148 0.01 -21.13 -6.87
N TYR A 149 0.92 -21.88 -7.50
CA TYR A 149 0.59 -22.67 -8.69
C TYR A 149 -0.45 -23.75 -8.41
N LEU A 150 -0.51 -24.26 -7.17
CA LEU A 150 -1.56 -25.20 -6.77
C LEU A 150 -2.95 -24.55 -6.80
N GLU A 151 -3.06 -23.28 -6.39
CA GLU A 151 -4.33 -22.53 -6.38
C GLU A 151 -4.71 -22.07 -7.79
N LEU A 152 -3.78 -21.44 -8.52
CA LEU A 152 -4.09 -20.74 -9.77
C LEU A 152 -3.92 -21.63 -11.01
N PHE A 153 -2.97 -22.56 -10.99
CA PHE A 153 -2.60 -23.37 -12.15
C PHE A 153 -2.42 -24.87 -11.81
N PRO A 154 -3.40 -25.51 -11.15
CA PRO A 154 -3.26 -26.87 -10.60
C PRO A 154 -2.91 -27.95 -11.63
N ASN A 155 -3.27 -27.73 -12.89
CA ASN A 155 -3.06 -28.68 -13.99
C ASN A 155 -1.71 -28.52 -14.71
N THR A 156 -0.86 -27.58 -14.28
CA THR A 156 0.48 -27.39 -14.85
C THR A 156 1.29 -28.68 -14.70
N ILE A 157 1.84 -29.19 -15.81
CA ILE A 157 2.68 -30.38 -15.81
C ILE A 157 4.11 -29.98 -15.46
N THR A 158 4.67 -30.59 -14.41
CA THR A 158 6.04 -30.34 -13.97
C THR A 158 7.03 -31.19 -14.75
N ILE A 159 8.33 -30.91 -14.56
CA ILE A 159 9.43 -31.70 -15.12
C ILE A 159 9.36 -33.19 -14.75
N GLY A 160 8.78 -33.52 -13.59
CA GLY A 160 8.55 -34.91 -13.17
C GLY A 160 7.39 -35.61 -13.89
N GLY A 161 6.74 -34.96 -14.87
CA GLY A 161 5.66 -35.53 -15.68
C GLY A 161 4.32 -35.66 -14.96
N LYS A 162 4.14 -34.96 -13.83
CA LYS A 162 2.89 -34.95 -13.04
C LYS A 162 2.34 -33.53 -12.94
N SER A 163 1.03 -33.41 -12.79
CA SER A 163 0.42 -32.10 -12.51
C SER A 163 0.75 -31.62 -11.09
N VAL A 164 0.76 -30.29 -10.86
CA VAL A 164 0.94 -29.70 -9.52
C VAL A 164 -0.07 -30.26 -8.52
N LYS A 165 -1.34 -30.38 -8.94
CA LYS A 165 -2.41 -30.98 -8.13
C LYS A 165 -2.09 -32.43 -7.75
N THR A 166 -1.69 -33.25 -8.72
CA THR A 166 -1.33 -34.66 -8.48
C THR A 166 -0.14 -34.78 -7.54
N LEU A 167 0.87 -33.90 -7.65
CA LEU A 167 2.01 -33.89 -6.73
C LEU A 167 1.59 -33.53 -5.30
N SER A 168 0.70 -32.56 -5.14
CA SER A 168 0.13 -32.18 -3.84
C SER A 168 -0.63 -33.34 -3.19
N GLU A 169 -1.40 -34.09 -3.98
CA GLU A 169 -2.17 -35.25 -3.51
C GLU A 169 -1.27 -36.44 -3.11
N ILE A 170 -0.26 -36.78 -3.94
CA ILE A 170 0.64 -37.92 -3.71
C ILE A 170 1.53 -37.70 -2.47
N GLY A 171 2.01 -36.48 -2.25
CA GLY A 171 2.90 -36.20 -1.13
C GLY A 171 2.20 -36.08 0.24
N GLY A 172 0.88 -36.30 0.32
CA GLY A 172 0.09 -35.96 1.50
C GLY A 172 0.12 -34.46 1.83
N ILE A 173 0.40 -33.62 0.82
CA ILE A 173 0.61 -32.18 0.94
C ILE A 173 -0.75 -31.50 0.83
N LYS A 174 -1.58 -31.61 1.87
CA LYS A 174 -2.75 -30.73 1.98
C LYS A 174 -2.28 -29.36 2.44
N GLY A 175 -2.12 -28.43 1.51
CA GLY A 175 -2.04 -26.99 1.79
C GLY A 175 -0.68 -26.42 2.21
N ASP A 176 0.39 -27.23 2.25
CA ASP A 176 1.73 -26.72 2.62
C ASP A 176 2.55 -26.39 1.36
N ALA A 177 2.42 -25.14 0.89
CA ALA A 177 3.15 -24.63 -0.27
C ALA A 177 4.67 -24.74 -0.11
N ALA A 178 5.20 -24.67 1.12
CA ALA A 178 6.64 -24.75 1.39
C ALA A 178 7.25 -26.10 0.93
N ARG A 179 6.46 -27.17 0.93
CA ARG A 179 6.93 -28.49 0.46
C ARG A 179 7.12 -28.56 -1.05
N LEU A 180 6.35 -27.79 -1.82
CA LEU A 180 6.50 -27.73 -3.27
C LEU A 180 7.80 -27.00 -3.65
N TYR A 181 8.24 -26.02 -2.86
CA TYR A 181 9.58 -25.44 -3.00
C TYR A 181 10.68 -26.47 -2.76
N GLY A 182 10.50 -27.38 -1.80
CA GLY A 182 11.42 -28.49 -1.57
C GLY A 182 11.52 -29.44 -2.77
N TYR A 183 10.39 -29.74 -3.42
CA TYR A 183 10.38 -30.53 -4.66
C TYR A 183 11.21 -29.87 -5.76
N ASP A 184 11.03 -28.57 -5.96
CA ASP A 184 11.76 -27.81 -6.98
C ASP A 184 13.25 -27.67 -6.66
N ALA A 185 13.62 -27.56 -5.39
CA ALA A 185 15.02 -27.52 -4.96
C ALA A 185 15.76 -28.82 -5.29
N ILE A 186 15.13 -29.98 -5.05
CA ILE A 186 15.73 -31.29 -5.37
C ILE A 186 15.89 -31.47 -6.88
N TRP A 187 14.88 -31.08 -7.67
CA TRP A 187 15.01 -31.09 -9.13
C TRP A 187 16.11 -30.16 -9.61
N SER A 188 16.22 -28.97 -9.02
CA SER A 188 17.27 -28.01 -9.37
C SER A 188 18.65 -28.60 -9.14
N MET A 189 18.86 -29.24 -7.99
CA MET A 189 20.11 -29.94 -7.67
C MET A 189 20.40 -31.07 -8.66
N ALA A 190 19.41 -31.92 -8.95
CA ALA A 190 19.57 -33.06 -9.85
C ALA A 190 19.93 -32.65 -11.28
N LEU A 191 19.24 -31.62 -11.82
CA LEU A 191 19.51 -31.10 -13.16
C LEU A 191 20.89 -30.45 -13.25
N THR A 192 21.27 -29.67 -12.22
CA THR A 192 22.59 -29.04 -12.14
C THR A 192 23.69 -30.10 -12.15
N MET A 193 23.56 -31.15 -11.33
CA MET A 193 24.52 -32.26 -11.31
C MET A 193 24.59 -32.96 -12.67
N ASN A 194 23.44 -33.26 -13.28
CA ASN A 194 23.37 -33.92 -14.58
C ASN A 194 24.03 -33.11 -15.71
N ASN A 195 23.83 -31.79 -15.73
CA ASN A 195 24.48 -30.93 -16.70
C ASN A 195 25.99 -30.83 -16.45
N THR A 196 26.39 -30.79 -15.17
CA THR A 196 27.80 -30.70 -14.78
C THR A 196 28.61 -31.92 -15.23
N ILE A 197 28.04 -33.13 -15.18
CA ILE A 197 28.73 -34.37 -15.61
C ILE A 197 29.36 -34.22 -17.00
N LYS A 198 28.66 -33.56 -17.93
CA LYS A 198 29.15 -33.34 -19.31
C LYS A 198 30.30 -32.34 -19.40
N ARG A 199 30.46 -31.46 -18.42
CA ARG A 199 31.45 -30.37 -18.42
C ARG A 199 32.72 -30.71 -17.68
N ILE A 200 32.67 -31.68 -16.77
CA ILE A 200 33.82 -32.09 -15.96
C ILE A 200 34.64 -33.21 -16.60
N GLU A 201 34.23 -33.76 -17.74
CA GLU A 201 34.98 -34.82 -18.43
C GLU A 201 36.46 -34.41 -18.67
N PRO A 202 37.44 -35.31 -18.37
CA PRO A 202 37.28 -36.72 -18.02
C PRO A 202 37.05 -37.00 -16.53
N GLN A 203 36.94 -35.98 -15.67
CA GLN A 203 36.68 -36.13 -14.24
C GLN A 203 35.24 -36.56 -13.98
N THR A 204 34.98 -37.11 -12.80
CA THR A 204 33.65 -37.54 -12.36
C THR A 204 33.22 -36.80 -11.09
N LEU A 205 31.93 -36.92 -10.72
CA LEU A 205 31.39 -36.24 -9.54
C LEU A 205 31.90 -36.83 -8.21
N ASP A 206 32.29 -38.11 -8.19
CA ASP A 206 32.84 -38.79 -7.01
C ASP A 206 34.29 -38.39 -6.69
N GLU A 207 34.99 -37.78 -7.65
CA GLU A 207 36.30 -37.16 -7.43
C GLU A 207 36.24 -35.77 -6.76
N PHE A 208 35.03 -35.29 -6.41
CA PHE A 208 34.84 -33.99 -5.77
C PHE A 208 35.58 -33.90 -4.42
N THR A 209 36.31 -32.79 -4.25
CA THR A 209 36.85 -32.40 -2.93
C THR A 209 36.62 -30.91 -2.70
N TYR A 210 36.52 -30.50 -1.44
CA TYR A 210 36.39 -29.08 -1.03
C TYR A 210 37.57 -28.19 -1.47
N LYS A 211 38.66 -28.76 -2.01
CA LYS A 211 39.83 -28.01 -2.49
C LYS A 211 39.74 -27.68 -3.98
N HIS A 212 38.87 -28.34 -4.74
CA HIS A 212 38.76 -28.13 -6.19
C HIS A 212 37.73 -27.06 -6.52
N LYS A 213 38.19 -25.81 -6.64
CA LYS A 213 37.32 -24.68 -7.00
C LYS A 213 36.60 -24.85 -8.35
N ASN A 214 37.18 -25.61 -9.29
CA ASN A 214 36.61 -25.85 -10.63
C ASN A 214 35.18 -26.43 -10.57
N TYR A 215 34.92 -27.39 -9.67
CA TYR A 215 33.58 -27.98 -9.52
C TYR A 215 32.55 -26.94 -9.07
N THR A 216 32.91 -26.13 -8.07
CA THR A 216 32.02 -25.08 -7.56
C THR A 216 31.68 -24.05 -8.62
N ASP A 217 32.66 -23.60 -9.40
CA ASP A 217 32.44 -22.61 -10.45
C ASP A 217 31.52 -23.16 -11.55
N ILE A 218 31.69 -24.44 -11.94
CA ILE A 218 30.81 -25.11 -12.90
C ILE A 218 29.39 -25.28 -12.32
N PHE A 219 29.24 -25.73 -11.06
CA PHE A 219 27.92 -25.85 -10.43
C PHE A 219 27.18 -24.52 -10.40
N LEU A 220 27.87 -23.42 -10.07
CA LEU A 220 27.28 -22.10 -10.04
C LEU A 220 26.83 -21.64 -11.43
N GLU A 221 27.63 -21.91 -12.46
CA GLU A 221 27.26 -21.57 -13.84
C GLU A 221 26.08 -22.41 -14.33
N GLU A 222 26.06 -23.71 -14.04
CA GLU A 222 24.92 -24.58 -14.38
C GLU A 222 23.64 -24.19 -13.64
N MET A 223 23.73 -23.82 -12.36
CA MET A 223 22.59 -23.30 -11.62
C MET A 223 22.06 -21.98 -12.20
N LYS A 224 22.95 -21.07 -12.60
CA LYS A 224 22.56 -19.79 -13.21
C LYS A 224 21.86 -19.97 -14.56
N ASN A 225 22.25 -20.97 -15.33
CA ASN A 225 21.67 -21.27 -16.64
C ASN A 225 20.44 -22.21 -16.55
N LEU A 226 20.05 -22.60 -15.35
CA LEU A 226 18.96 -23.54 -15.15
C LEU A 226 17.60 -22.88 -15.37
N SER A 227 16.79 -23.47 -16.26
CA SER A 227 15.38 -23.13 -16.44
C SER A 227 14.55 -24.39 -16.65
N PHE A 228 13.51 -24.58 -15.84
CA PHE A 228 12.54 -25.66 -16.00
C PHE A 228 11.20 -25.32 -15.36
N THR A 229 10.15 -26.08 -15.69
CA THR A 229 8.83 -25.95 -15.03
C THR A 229 8.73 -26.93 -13.86
N GLY A 230 8.77 -26.37 -12.64
CA GLY A 230 8.61 -27.07 -11.37
C GLY A 230 7.16 -27.09 -10.87
N ALA A 231 6.97 -27.54 -9.63
CA ALA A 231 5.69 -27.58 -8.93
C ALA A 231 5.19 -26.19 -8.52
N THR A 232 6.10 -25.24 -8.35
CA THR A 232 5.80 -23.84 -8.05
C THR A 232 5.98 -22.93 -9.29
N GLY A 233 5.90 -23.50 -10.49
CA GLY A 233 6.01 -22.78 -11.76
C GLY A 233 7.39 -22.82 -12.40
N PRO A 234 7.70 -21.89 -13.31
CA PRO A 234 9.06 -21.71 -13.82
C PRO A 234 10.05 -21.52 -12.67
N VAL A 235 11.17 -22.23 -12.75
CA VAL A 235 12.28 -22.18 -11.80
C VAL A 235 13.49 -21.64 -12.54
N GLU A 236 13.89 -20.41 -12.19
CA GLU A 236 15.03 -19.69 -12.74
C GLU A 236 15.68 -18.88 -11.62
N PHE A 237 16.99 -18.60 -11.76
CA PHE A 237 17.77 -17.89 -10.76
C PHE A 237 18.39 -16.62 -11.33
N SER A 238 18.41 -15.56 -10.53
CA SER A 238 19.08 -14.31 -10.84
C SER A 238 20.60 -14.47 -10.82
N ALA A 239 21.34 -13.47 -11.29
CA ALA A 239 22.80 -13.48 -11.27
C ALA A 239 23.37 -13.54 -9.83
N GLU A 240 22.61 -13.04 -8.87
CA GLU A 240 22.85 -13.00 -7.43
C GLU A 240 22.44 -14.30 -6.72
N GLY A 241 21.75 -15.22 -7.42
CA GLY A 241 21.33 -16.52 -6.91
C GLY A 241 19.93 -16.56 -6.28
N SER A 242 19.20 -15.44 -6.32
CA SER A 242 17.80 -15.39 -5.88
C SER A 242 16.89 -16.05 -6.91
N ARG A 243 15.86 -16.76 -6.47
CA ARG A 243 14.87 -17.32 -7.39
C ARG A 243 14.02 -16.20 -7.99
N MET A 244 13.84 -16.21 -9.31
CA MET A 244 12.94 -15.30 -10.02
C MET A 244 11.49 -15.79 -9.82
N GLU A 245 10.77 -15.17 -8.89
CA GLU A 245 9.40 -15.56 -8.55
C GLU A 245 8.37 -14.58 -9.13
N LYS A 246 7.18 -15.09 -9.43
CA LYS A 246 5.99 -14.26 -9.67
C LYS A 246 5.25 -14.06 -8.35
N LEU A 247 4.69 -12.88 -8.18
CA LEU A 247 3.93 -12.53 -7.00
C LEU A 247 2.46 -12.34 -7.36
N VAL A 248 1.59 -12.45 -6.36
CA VAL A 248 0.16 -12.24 -6.50
C VAL A 248 -0.24 -11.07 -5.62
N LEU A 249 -0.92 -10.10 -6.23
CA LEU A 249 -1.66 -9.07 -5.52
C LEU A 249 -3.02 -9.65 -5.15
N ARG A 250 -3.36 -9.61 -3.86
CA ARG A 250 -4.62 -10.07 -3.31
C ARG A 250 -5.37 -8.90 -2.69
N GLN A 251 -6.69 -8.97 -2.69
CA GLN A 251 -7.55 -8.05 -1.98
C GLN A 251 -8.40 -8.81 -0.99
N VAL A 252 -8.56 -8.28 0.22
CA VAL A 252 -9.45 -8.86 1.23
C VAL A 252 -10.90 -8.65 0.81
N ARG A 253 -11.63 -9.77 0.70
CA ARG A 253 -13.04 -9.87 0.37
C ARG A 253 -13.74 -10.76 1.37
N ASN A 254 -14.66 -10.18 2.14
CA ASN A 254 -15.39 -10.85 3.21
C ASN A 254 -14.45 -11.65 4.12
N GLY A 255 -13.31 -11.06 4.50
CA GLY A 255 -12.29 -11.67 5.35
C GLY A 255 -11.35 -12.69 4.67
N THR A 256 -11.43 -12.86 3.35
CA THR A 256 -10.59 -13.80 2.59
C THR A 256 -9.72 -13.08 1.56
N HIS A 257 -8.48 -13.55 1.37
CA HIS A 257 -7.58 -12.95 0.38
C HIS A 257 -7.85 -13.48 -1.03
N VAL A 258 -8.54 -12.68 -1.85
CA VAL A 258 -8.88 -13.04 -3.23
C VAL A 258 -7.82 -12.51 -4.19
N PRO A 259 -7.28 -13.32 -5.12
CA PRO A 259 -6.29 -12.87 -6.09
C PRO A 259 -6.91 -11.87 -7.08
N VAL A 260 -6.24 -10.71 -7.26
CA VAL A 260 -6.67 -9.62 -8.14
C VAL A 260 -5.63 -9.23 -9.18
N GLY A 261 -4.36 -9.64 -9.03
CA GLY A 261 -3.31 -9.40 -10.01
C GLY A 261 -2.12 -10.34 -9.84
N ILE A 262 -1.32 -10.49 -10.90
CA ILE A 262 -0.07 -11.24 -10.91
C ILE A 262 1.04 -10.30 -11.37
N TYR A 263 2.08 -10.18 -10.55
CA TYR A 263 3.28 -9.44 -10.89
C TYR A 263 4.38 -10.41 -11.31
N ASP A 264 4.94 -10.19 -12.48
CA ASP A 264 6.10 -10.95 -12.97
C ASP A 264 7.37 -10.15 -12.74
N GLY A 265 8.21 -10.58 -11.79
CA GLY A 265 9.45 -9.88 -11.46
C GLY A 265 10.49 -9.83 -12.59
N THR A 266 10.37 -10.70 -13.60
CA THR A 266 11.28 -10.75 -14.75
C THR A 266 10.90 -9.70 -15.79
N THR A 267 9.61 -9.60 -16.11
CA THR A 267 9.11 -8.62 -17.09
C THR A 267 8.80 -7.27 -16.46
N GLN A 268 8.59 -7.23 -15.14
CA GLN A 268 8.17 -6.08 -14.34
C GLN A 268 6.81 -5.54 -14.77
N ILE A 269 5.89 -6.47 -15.02
CA ILE A 269 4.53 -6.18 -15.43
C ILE A 269 3.59 -6.73 -14.36
N LEU A 270 2.63 -5.90 -13.95
CA LEU A 270 1.51 -6.29 -13.09
C LEU A 270 0.29 -6.53 -13.98
N ASP A 271 -0.05 -7.81 -14.19
CA ASP A 271 -1.23 -8.21 -14.94
C ASP A 271 -2.42 -8.35 -13.98
N LEU A 272 -3.39 -7.45 -14.09
CA LEU A 272 -4.60 -7.50 -13.28
C LEU A 272 -5.51 -8.67 -13.73
N LEU A 273 -5.83 -9.56 -12.80
CA LEU A 273 -6.78 -10.67 -12.99
C LEU A 273 -8.23 -10.20 -12.91
N LYS A 274 -8.45 -9.05 -12.29
CA LYS A 274 -9.77 -8.44 -12.05
C LYS A 274 -9.76 -7.00 -12.52
N SER A 275 -10.90 -6.51 -12.99
CA SER A 275 -11.00 -5.12 -13.43
C SER A 275 -10.94 -4.16 -12.24
N PRO A 276 -10.57 -2.89 -12.45
CA PRO A 276 -10.64 -1.87 -11.40
C PRO A 276 -12.03 -1.77 -10.77
N GLU A 277 -13.09 -1.90 -11.57
CA GLU A 277 -14.47 -1.89 -11.08
C GLU A 277 -14.69 -3.01 -10.05
N TYR A 278 -14.24 -4.23 -10.33
CA TYR A 278 -14.34 -5.33 -9.35
C TYR A 278 -13.61 -5.00 -8.03
N MET A 279 -12.47 -4.29 -8.09
CA MET A 279 -11.69 -3.95 -6.89
C MET A 279 -12.33 -2.84 -6.05
N TRP A 280 -13.06 -1.91 -6.67
CA TRP A 280 -13.54 -0.70 -5.99
C TRP A 280 -15.07 -0.57 -5.90
N GLU A 281 -15.84 -1.36 -6.65
CA GLU A 281 -17.32 -1.35 -6.65
C GLU A 281 -17.91 -1.58 -5.26
N PRO A 282 -17.46 -2.57 -4.46
CA PRO A 282 -17.98 -2.77 -3.11
C PRO A 282 -17.73 -1.57 -2.18
N PHE A 283 -16.84 -0.66 -2.58
CA PHE A 283 -16.40 0.50 -1.80
C PHE A 283 -16.81 1.83 -2.45
N GLY A 284 -17.84 1.83 -3.30
CA GLY A 284 -18.38 3.06 -3.88
C GLY A 284 -17.74 3.49 -5.20
N ASN A 285 -17.07 2.56 -5.91
CA ASN A 285 -16.54 2.77 -7.28
C ASN A 285 -15.52 3.92 -7.41
N THR A 286 -14.86 4.31 -6.31
CA THR A 286 -13.85 5.36 -6.34
C THR A 286 -12.51 4.84 -5.82
N ILE A 287 -11.49 4.94 -6.66
CA ILE A 287 -10.10 4.73 -6.24
C ILE A 287 -9.74 5.88 -5.27
N PRO A 288 -9.34 5.60 -4.03
CA PRO A 288 -8.97 6.65 -3.10
C PRO A 288 -7.77 7.43 -3.63
N SER A 289 -7.89 8.76 -3.66
CA SER A 289 -6.76 9.65 -3.97
C SER A 289 -5.73 9.59 -2.84
N SER A 290 -4.45 9.73 -3.17
CA SER A 290 -3.34 9.74 -2.19
C SER A 290 -3.41 10.86 -1.15
N LYS A 291 -4.15 11.94 -1.46
CA LYS A 291 -4.38 13.09 -0.60
C LYS A 291 -5.81 13.65 -0.77
N PRO A 292 -6.37 14.35 0.23
CA PRO A 292 -7.63 15.04 0.09
C PRO A 292 -7.56 16.10 -1.02
N ARG A 293 -8.69 16.31 -1.71
CA ARG A 293 -8.86 17.40 -2.67
C ARG A 293 -9.04 18.69 -1.88
N LEU A 294 -8.11 19.62 -2.02
CA LEU A 294 -8.25 20.97 -1.46
C LEU A 294 -9.22 21.76 -2.34
N GLU A 295 -10.38 22.10 -1.80
CA GLU A 295 -11.32 23.02 -2.43
C GLU A 295 -11.24 24.38 -1.75
N HIS A 296 -10.63 25.35 -2.44
CA HIS A 296 -10.59 26.72 -1.96
C HIS A 296 -11.97 27.37 -2.13
N THR A 297 -12.73 27.44 -1.05
CA THR A 297 -13.97 28.22 -1.01
C THR A 297 -13.65 29.64 -0.56
N TYR A 298 -13.94 30.62 -1.42
CA TYR A 298 -13.85 32.02 -1.02
C TYR A 298 -15.03 32.36 -0.13
N LEU A 299 -14.78 32.65 1.14
CA LEU A 299 -15.78 33.22 2.04
C LEU A 299 -16.15 34.62 1.51
N ARG A 300 -17.34 34.75 0.95
CA ARG A 300 -17.89 36.03 0.48
C ARG A 300 -18.89 36.54 1.52
N VAL A 301 -18.88 37.85 1.76
CA VAL A 301 -19.92 38.50 2.54
C VAL A 301 -21.27 38.28 1.86
N SER A 302 -22.31 37.97 2.64
CA SER A 302 -23.67 37.84 2.12
C SER A 302 -24.06 39.10 1.36
N ARG A 303 -24.58 38.93 0.13
CA ARG A 303 -25.03 40.05 -0.70
C ARG A 303 -26.12 40.88 -0.01
N VAL A 304 -26.93 40.24 0.85
CA VAL A 304 -27.98 40.91 1.63
C VAL A 304 -27.37 41.82 2.68
N LEU A 305 -26.39 41.33 3.46
CA LEU A 305 -25.70 42.14 4.46
C LEU A 305 -24.97 43.30 3.81
N PHE A 306 -24.26 43.05 2.71
CA PHE A 306 -23.61 44.09 1.93
C PHE A 306 -24.61 45.16 1.47
N GLY A 307 -25.77 44.74 0.95
CA GLY A 307 -26.85 45.66 0.55
C GLY A 307 -27.37 46.50 1.72
N ILE A 308 -27.62 45.90 2.88
CA ILE A 308 -28.05 46.61 4.09
C ILE A 308 -27.03 47.68 4.48
N TYR A 309 -25.75 47.32 4.60
CA TYR A 309 -24.70 48.29 4.95
C TYR A 309 -24.60 49.43 3.95
N VAL A 310 -24.66 49.13 2.64
CA VAL A 310 -24.67 50.17 1.60
C VAL A 310 -25.86 51.11 1.76
N THR A 311 -27.07 50.60 2.01
CA THR A 311 -28.25 51.46 2.22
C THR A 311 -28.11 52.36 3.45
N ILE A 312 -27.64 51.81 4.58
CA ILE A 312 -27.36 52.59 5.80
C ILE A 312 -26.32 53.68 5.52
N SER A 313 -25.24 53.35 4.81
CA SER A 313 -24.21 54.31 4.44
C SER A 313 -24.75 55.44 3.55
N VAL A 314 -25.60 55.12 2.57
CA VAL A 314 -26.24 56.14 1.71
C VAL A 314 -27.15 57.07 2.52
N VAL A 315 -27.96 56.52 3.43
CA VAL A 315 -28.80 57.33 4.32
C VAL A 315 -27.96 58.23 5.21
N GLY A 316 -26.88 57.71 5.79
CA GLY A 316 -25.95 58.50 6.61
C GLY A 316 -25.31 59.66 5.84
N ILE A 317 -24.88 59.41 4.61
CA ILE A 317 -24.32 60.47 3.74
C ILE A 317 -25.37 61.54 3.44
N ALA A 318 -26.63 61.15 3.17
CA ALA A 318 -27.71 62.10 2.91
C ALA A 318 -28.00 62.99 4.13
N ILE A 319 -28.02 62.43 5.33
CA ILE A 319 -28.20 63.19 6.58
C ILE A 319 -27.06 64.20 6.75
N CYS A 320 -25.80 63.77 6.60
CA CYS A 320 -24.64 64.66 6.68
C CYS A 320 -24.70 65.82 5.67
N LEU A 321 -25.17 65.57 4.46
CA LEU A 321 -25.33 66.61 3.44
C LEU A 321 -26.46 67.59 3.81
N ILE A 322 -27.56 67.11 4.36
CA ILE A 322 -28.65 67.95 4.85
C ILE A 322 -28.16 68.85 6.00
N ASP A 323 -27.47 68.27 6.98
CA ASP A 323 -26.90 69.02 8.11
C ASP A 323 -25.89 70.07 7.62
N LEU A 324 -25.05 69.72 6.63
CA LEU A 324 -24.12 70.66 6.02
C LEU A 324 -24.86 71.82 5.31
N ILE A 325 -25.92 71.53 4.55
CA ILE A 325 -26.74 72.55 3.88
C ILE A 325 -27.40 73.46 4.91
N LEU A 326 -27.99 72.90 5.97
CA LEU A 326 -28.56 73.67 7.07
C LEU A 326 -27.51 74.56 7.73
N MET A 327 -26.32 74.02 8.01
CA MET A 327 -25.21 74.80 8.58
C MET A 327 -24.80 75.95 7.66
N LEU A 328 -24.78 75.76 6.33
CA LEU A 328 -24.46 76.80 5.36
C LEU A 328 -25.55 77.87 5.26
N ILE A 329 -26.83 77.48 5.27
CA ILE A 329 -27.98 78.41 5.22
C ILE A 329 -28.04 79.25 6.51
N TYR A 330 -27.89 78.61 7.67
CA TYR A 330 -27.95 79.29 8.97
C TYR A 330 -26.61 79.91 9.40
N ARG A 331 -25.57 79.86 8.55
CA ARG A 331 -24.25 80.46 8.82
C ARG A 331 -24.30 81.97 9.08
N SER A 332 -25.26 82.67 8.50
CA SER A 332 -25.46 84.12 8.72
C SER A 332 -26.29 84.44 9.96
N HIS A 333 -27.02 83.47 10.52
CA HIS A 333 -27.66 83.62 11.82
C HIS A 333 -26.65 83.26 12.92
N ARG A 334 -26.00 84.29 13.49
CA ARG A 334 -25.35 84.13 14.80
C ARG A 334 -26.40 83.63 15.79
N LEU A 335 -26.35 82.34 16.14
CA LEU A 335 -26.96 81.85 17.38
C LEU A 335 -26.24 82.58 18.51
N HIS A 336 -26.88 83.62 19.04
CA HIS A 336 -26.50 84.17 20.34
C HIS A 336 -26.62 83.03 21.36
N PRO A 337 -25.56 82.69 22.12
CA PRO A 337 -25.66 81.71 23.19
C PRO A 337 -26.47 82.36 24.32
N GLY A 338 -27.78 82.21 24.28
CA GLY A 338 -28.67 82.89 25.21
C GLY A 338 -30.15 82.66 24.94
N CYS A 339 -30.56 81.42 24.62
CA CYS A 339 -31.96 80.98 24.71
C CYS A 339 -32.00 79.45 24.68
N LEU A 340 -31.39 78.82 25.69
CA LEU A 340 -31.67 77.41 26.01
C LEU A 340 -32.02 77.31 27.49
N TYR A 341 -32.99 78.12 27.92
CA TYR A 341 -33.71 77.96 29.17
C TYR A 341 -35.13 78.50 28.95
N LEU A 342 -36.12 77.70 29.35
CA LEU A 342 -37.57 77.94 29.32
C LEU A 342 -38.31 77.66 28.01
N ALA A 343 -38.57 76.37 27.77
CA ALA A 343 -39.95 75.90 27.57
C ALA A 343 -40.01 74.41 27.94
N ILE A 344 -40.40 74.16 29.18
CA ILE A 344 -40.88 72.86 29.68
C ILE A 344 -42.32 72.73 29.18
N HIS A 345 -42.60 71.72 28.34
CA HIS A 345 -43.59 70.68 28.67
C HIS A 345 -43.49 69.48 27.74
#